data_AF-A0A7C5U7J0-F1
#
_entry.id   AF-A0A7C5U7J0-F1
#
_cell.length_a   1.000
_cell.length_b   1.000
_cell.length_c   1.000
_cell.angle_alpha   90.00
_cell.angle_beta   90.00
_cell.angle_gamma   90.00
#
_symmetry.space_group_name_H-M   'P 1'
#
loop_
_entity.id
_entity.type
_entity.pdbx_description
1 polymer ?
#
loop_
_entity_poly.entity_id
_entity_poly.type
_entity_poly.pdbx_seq_one_letter_code
_entity_poly.pdbx_strand_id
1 'polypeptide(L)'
;MFDLLFLIMIGFIVGLGGAVIPGPLLAFVIFDTVRKCRVVGHYVVLGHIMWEGFIIFLILLGLGNLMIEFKDIIYVVGGSVLVFMGVSMLRGGFEVRTKDSR
;
A
#
# COMPACT_ATOMS: atom_id res chain seq x y z
N MET A 1 24.67 5.39 -21.95
CA MET A 1 24.16 6.60 -21.25
C MET A 1 22.64 6.68 -21.32
N PHE A 2 22.03 6.43 -22.49
CA PHE A 2 20.58 6.32 -22.63
C PHE A 2 19.95 5.19 -21.80
N ASP A 3 20.63 4.05 -21.64
CA ASP A 3 20.08 2.89 -20.89
C ASP A 3 19.84 3.20 -19.41
N LEU A 4 20.73 3.98 -18.80
CA LEU A 4 20.63 4.34 -17.38
C LEU A 4 19.49 5.34 -17.15
N LEU A 5 19.32 6.28 -18.08
CA LEU A 5 18.20 7.23 -18.07
C LEU A 5 16.87 6.49 -18.27
N PHE A 6 16.83 5.48 -19.16
CA PHE A 6 15.67 4.63 -19.37
C PHE A 6 15.29 3.82 -18.11
N LEU A 7 16.27 3.22 -17.43
CA LEU A 7 16.06 2.49 -16.17
C LEU A 7 15.56 3.39 -15.04
N ILE A 8 16.07 4.61 -14.93
CA ILE A 8 15.57 5.58 -13.95
C ILE A 8 14.12 5.96 -14.28
N MET A 9 13.81 6.22 -15.55
CA MET A 9 12.45 6.61 -15.94
C MET A 9 11.45 5.49 -15.73
N ILE A 10 11.80 4.25 -16.07
CA ILE A 10 10.89 3.12 -15.85
C ILE A 10 10.68 2.84 -14.37
N GLY A 11 11.74 2.90 -13.55
CA GLY A 11 11.64 2.75 -12.10
C GLY A 11 10.81 3.87 -11.48
N PHE A 12 11.00 5.11 -11.93
CA PHE A 12 10.21 6.25 -11.47
C PHE A 12 8.73 6.11 -11.83
N ILE A 13 8.40 5.76 -13.08
CA ILE A 13 7.00 5.59 -13.53
C ILE A 13 6.33 4.44 -12.78
N VAL A 14 7.02 3.31 -12.62
CA VAL A 14 6.48 2.15 -11.89
C VAL A 14 6.26 2.48 -10.41
N GLY A 15 7.25 3.11 -9.76
CA GLY A 15 7.14 3.50 -8.35
C GLY A 15 6.08 4.58 -8.11
N LEU A 16 6.03 5.61 -8.97
CA LEU A 16 5.02 6.67 -8.93
C LEU A 16 3.63 6.09 -9.17
N GLY A 17 3.49 5.17 -10.14
CA GLY A 17 2.24 4.45 -10.40
C GLY A 17 1.76 3.72 -9.16
N GLY A 18 2.63 2.94 -8.51
CA GLY A 18 2.31 2.25 -7.27
C GLY A 18 1.82 3.17 -6.14
N ALA A 19 2.42 4.35 -6.00
CA ALA A 19 2.06 5.32 -4.98
C ALA A 19 0.75 6.10 -5.26
N VAL A 20 0.46 6.38 -6.54
CA VAL A 20 -0.67 7.24 -6.95
C VAL A 20 -1.97 6.44 -7.16
N ILE A 21 -1.89 5.12 -7.41
CA ILE A 21 -3.08 4.28 -7.52
C ILE A 21 -3.96 4.50 -6.28
N PRO A 22 -5.26 4.85 -6.45
CA PRO A 22 -6.15 5.19 -5.34
C PRO A 22 -6.42 3.95 -4.49
N GLY A 23 -5.53 3.71 -3.54
CA GLY A 23 -5.54 2.59 -2.63
C GLY A 23 -5.84 3.02 -1.19
N PRO A 24 -6.06 2.04 -0.30
CA PRO A 24 -6.38 2.31 1.09
C PRO A 24 -5.31 3.10 1.84
N LEU A 25 -4.05 2.85 1.51
CA LEU A 25 -2.89 3.46 2.15
C LEU A 25 -2.78 4.94 1.77
N LEU A 26 -2.98 5.27 0.48
CA LEU A 26 -3.05 6.66 0.00
C LEU A 26 -4.23 7.41 0.63
N ALA A 27 -5.42 6.80 0.62
CA ALA A 27 -6.60 7.41 1.22
C ALA A 27 -6.39 7.66 2.73
N PHE A 28 -5.82 6.70 3.46
CA PHE A 28 -5.49 6.86 4.88
C PHE A 28 -4.51 8.03 5.10
N VAL A 29 -3.45 8.13 4.29
CA VAL A 29 -2.50 9.24 4.36
C VAL A 29 -3.20 10.58 4.09
N ILE A 30 -4.13 10.66 3.14
CA ILE A 30 -4.88 11.89 2.87
C ILE A 30 -5.77 12.26 4.07
N PHE A 31 -6.58 11.32 4.57
CA PHE A 31 -7.47 11.58 5.71
C PHE A 31 -6.72 12.02 6.96
N ASP A 32 -5.62 11.35 7.28
CA ASP A 32 -4.83 11.65 8.46
C ASP A 32 -3.98 12.91 8.25
N THR A 33 -3.48 13.20 7.04
CA THR A 33 -2.78 14.47 6.73
C THR A 33 -3.70 15.69 6.83
N VAL A 34 -4.99 15.55 6.48
CA VAL A 34 -5.99 16.61 6.68
C VAL A 34 -6.25 16.85 8.17
N ARG A 35 -6.12 15.83 9.04
CA ARG A 35 -6.35 15.95 10.49
C ARG A 35 -5.09 16.28 11.32
N LYS A 36 -3.93 15.75 10.93
CA LYS A 36 -2.63 15.89 11.60
C LYS A 36 -1.63 16.45 10.58
N CYS A 37 -1.02 17.59 10.90
CA CYS A 37 -0.07 18.28 10.04
C CYS A 37 1.02 17.35 9.44
N ARG A 38 1.43 17.68 8.19
CA ARG A 38 2.57 17.29 7.30
C ARG A 38 3.47 16.07 7.57
N VAL A 39 3.66 15.59 8.79
CA VAL A 39 4.65 14.55 9.14
C VAL A 39 4.10 13.14 8.94
N VAL A 40 2.77 12.96 8.83
CA VAL A 40 2.12 11.66 8.72
C VAL A 40 2.61 10.84 7.53
N GLY A 41 2.79 11.48 6.36
CA GLY A 41 3.25 10.78 5.15
C GLY A 41 4.62 10.11 5.32
N HIS A 42 5.57 10.76 5.99
CA HIS A 42 6.90 10.18 6.19
C HIS A 42 6.87 8.96 7.10
N TYR A 43 6.08 9.00 8.17
CA TYR A 43 5.93 7.87 9.09
C TYR A 43 5.28 6.66 8.44
N VAL A 44 4.23 6.89 7.63
CA VAL A 44 3.54 5.82 6.91
C VAL A 44 4.45 5.16 5.89
N VAL A 45 5.22 5.96 5.12
CA VAL A 45 6.19 5.44 4.15
C VAL A 45 7.30 4.65 4.83
N LEU A 46 7.85 5.14 5.96
CA LEU A 46 8.86 4.41 6.72
C LEU A 46 8.37 3.04 7.19
N GLY A 47 7.15 2.97 7.75
CA GLY A 47 6.54 1.71 8.15
C GLY A 47 6.31 0.77 6.97
N HIS A 48 5.88 1.30 5.82
CA HIS A 48 5.65 0.51 4.62
C HIS A 48 6.95 -0.10 4.08
N ILE A 49 8.00 0.72 3.90
CA ILE A 49 9.31 0.29 3.42
C ILE A 49 9.93 -0.75 4.38
N MET A 50 9.73 -0.59 5.70
CA MET A 50 10.23 -1.55 6.68
C MET A 50 9.61 -2.94 6.48
N TRP A 51 8.30 -3.01 6.23
CA TRP A 51 7.61 -4.28 5.99
C TRP A 51 7.98 -4.90 4.64
N GLU A 52 8.06 -4.07 3.59
CA GLU A 52 8.48 -4.50 2.26
C GLU A 52 9.90 -5.07 2.28
N GLY A 53 10.83 -4.34 2.90
CA GLY A 53 12.22 -4.76 3.07
C GLY A 53 12.35 -6.06 3.87
N PHE A 54 11.54 -6.23 4.92
CA PHE A 54 11.49 -7.47 5.70
C PHE A 54 11.04 -8.65 4.84
N ILE A 55 9.95 -8.51 4.08
CA ILE A 55 9.48 -9.57 3.17
C ILE A 55 10.52 -9.91 2.11
N ILE A 56 11.13 -8.90 1.48
CA ILE A 56 12.18 -9.09 0.48
C ILE A 56 13.36 -9.87 1.09
N PHE A 57 13.77 -9.51 2.31
CA PHE A 57 14.83 -10.22 3.04
C PHE A 57 14.47 -11.70 3.29
N LEU A 58 13.23 -11.99 3.68
CA LEU A 58 12.73 -13.36 3.85
C LEU A 58 12.72 -14.15 2.53
N ILE A 59 12.32 -13.50 1.43
CA ILE A 59 12.33 -14.12 0.09
C ILE A 59 13.77 -14.48 -0.31
N LEU A 60 14.74 -13.59 -0.08
CA LEU A 60 16.16 -13.82 -0.36
C LEU A 60 16.75 -14.98 0.45
N LEU A 61 16.23 -15.26 1.66
CA LEU A 61 16.61 -16.42 2.47
C LEU A 61 16.04 -17.76 1.97
N GLY A 62 15.23 -17.75 0.90
CA GLY A 62 14.68 -18.96 0.28
C GLY A 62 13.20 -19.22 0.58
N LEU A 63 12.51 -18.29 1.26
CA LEU A 63 11.06 -18.40 1.53
C LEU A 63 10.22 -18.37 0.24
N GLY A 64 10.79 -17.92 -0.88
CA GLY A 64 10.11 -17.89 -2.17
C GLY A 64 9.56 -19.25 -2.60
N ASN A 65 10.28 -20.35 -2.34
CA ASN A 65 9.80 -21.69 -2.70
C ASN A 65 8.60 -22.14 -1.85
N LEU A 66 8.58 -21.80 -0.55
CA LEU A 66 7.43 -22.05 0.31
C LEU A 66 6.21 -21.24 -0.12
N MET A 67 6.40 -19.99 -0.55
CA MET A 67 5.29 -19.16 -1.06
C MET A 67 4.64 -19.73 -2.32
N ILE A 68 5.37 -20.49 -3.14
CA ILE A 68 4.82 -21.14 -4.34
C ILE A 68 3.89 -22.29 -3.97
N GLU A 69 4.23 -23.07 -2.95
CA GLU A 69 3.40 -24.20 -2.47
C GLU A 69 2.11 -23.71 -1.80
N PHE A 70 2.19 -22.63 -1.01
CA PHE A 70 1.04 -22.05 -0.30
C PHE A 70 0.39 -20.87 -1.04
N LYS A 71 0.66 -20.74 -2.33
CA LYS A 71 0.23 -19.63 -3.18
C LYS A 71 -1.28 -19.39 -3.08
N ASP A 72 -2.10 -20.43 -3.21
CA ASP A 72 -3.56 -20.32 -3.23
C ASP A 72 -4.11 -19.78 -1.92
N ILE A 73 -3.54 -20.21 -0.78
CA ILE A 73 -3.94 -19.72 0.55
C ILE A 73 -3.61 -18.22 0.67
N ILE A 74 -2.42 -17.82 0.22
CA ILE A 74 -1.99 -16.41 0.26
C ILE A 74 -2.92 -15.53 -0.58
N TYR A 75 -3.32 -15.98 -1.78
CA TYR A 75 -4.26 -15.24 -2.62
C TYR A 75 -5.65 -15.12 -2.00
N VAL A 76 -6.18 -16.21 -1.45
CA VAL A 76 -7.52 -16.20 -0.83
C VAL A 76 -7.52 -15.30 0.40
N VAL A 77 -6.53 -15.45 1.29
CA VAL A 77 -6.43 -14.63 2.50
C VAL A 77 -6.16 -13.17 2.14
N GLY A 78 -5.15 -12.90 1.32
CA GLY A 78 -4.80 -11.54 0.91
C GLY A 78 -5.93 -10.84 0.16
N GLY A 79 -6.59 -11.54 -0.77
CA GLY A 79 -7.75 -11.05 -1.49
C GLY A 79 -8.94 -10.74 -0.57
N SER A 80 -9.22 -11.62 0.40
CA SER A 80 -10.30 -11.39 1.37
C SER A 80 -10.05 -10.15 2.24
N VAL A 81 -8.81 -9.92 2.67
CA VAL A 81 -8.41 -8.73 3.42
C VAL A 81 -8.53 -7.47 2.56
N LEU A 82 -8.16 -7.53 1.28
CA LEU A 82 -8.32 -6.41 0.35
C LEU A 82 -9.80 -6.04 0.15
N VAL A 83 -10.67 -7.04 -0.02
CA VAL A 83 -12.13 -6.82 -0.10
C VAL A 83 -12.64 -6.21 1.20
N PHE A 84 -12.22 -6.75 2.35
CA PHE A 84 -12.61 -6.22 3.66
C PHE A 84 -12.17 -4.75 3.85
N MET A 85 -10.94 -4.40 3.48
CA MET A 85 -10.46 -3.02 3.51
C MET A 85 -11.29 -2.13 2.57
N GLY A 86 -11.56 -2.57 1.34
CA GLY A 86 -12.39 -1.82 0.39
C GLY A 86 -13.79 -1.53 0.93
N VAL A 87 -14.46 -2.54 1.47
CA VAL A 87 -15.80 -2.39 2.08
C VAL A 87 -15.75 -1.48 3.31
N SER A 88 -14.73 -1.61 4.15
CA SER A 88 -14.56 -0.77 5.35
C SER A 88 -14.36 0.69 5.00
N MET A 89 -13.62 0.99 3.94
CA MET A 89 -13.44 2.36 3.44
C MET A 89 -14.73 2.95 2.89
N LEU A 90 -15.49 2.17 2.11
CA LEU A 90 -16.81 2.60 1.62
C LEU A 90 -17.73 2.94 2.80
N ARG A 91 -17.82 2.05 3.80
CA ARG A 91 -18.62 2.27 5.02
C ARG A 91 -18.16 3.48 5.83
N GLY A 92 -16.85 3.66 6.05
CA GLY A 92 -16.31 4.81 6.80
C GLY A 92 -16.55 6.15 6.11
N GLY A 93 -16.53 6.18 4.77
CA GLY A 93 -16.90 7.38 4.00
C GLY A 93 -18.37 7.79 4.18
N PHE A 94 -19.28 6.83 4.39
CA PHE A 94 -20.69 7.12 4.69
C PHE A 94 -20.88 7.73 6.09
N GLU A 95 -20.10 7.31 7.09
CA GLU A 95 -20.25 7.77 8.47
C GLU A 95 -19.84 9.24 8.66
N VAL A 96 -18.78 9.70 7.98
CA VAL A 96 -18.34 11.11 8.01
C VAL A 96 -19.44 12.05 7.48
N ARG A 97 -20.23 11.62 6.49
CA ARG A 97 -21.32 12.43 5.92
C ARG A 97 -22.53 12.57 6.85
N THR A 98 -22.71 11.68 7.82
CA THR A 98 -23.85 11.74 8.75
C THR A 98 -23.65 12.71 9.90
N LYS A 99 -22.41 13.12 10.19
CA LYS A 99 -22.10 14.06 11.27
C LYS A 99 -22.11 15.54 10.85
N ASP A 100 -22.17 15.80 9.54
CA ASP A 100 -22.19 17.15 8.95
C ASP A 100 -23.62 17.69 8.70
N SER A 101 -24.66 16.93 9.08
CA SER A 101 -26.08 17.33 8.97
C SER A 101 -26.81 17.43 10.32
N ARG A 102 -26.10 17.69 11.42
CA ARG A 102 -26.72 18.08 12.70
C ARG A 102 -25.97 19.23 13.35
#